data_AF-A0A2U2SJC5-F1
#
_entry.id   AF-A0A2U2SJC5-F1
#
_cell.length_a   1.000
_cell.length_b   1.000
_cell.length_c   1.000
_cell.angle_alpha   90.00
_cell.angle_beta   90.00
_cell.angle_gamma   90.00
#
_symmetry.space_group_name_H-M   'P 1'
#
loop_
_entity.id
_entity.type
_entity.pdbx_description
1 polymer ?
#
loop_
_entity_poly.entity_id
_entity_poly.type
_entity_poly.pdbx_seq_one_letter_code
_entity_poly.pdbx_strand_id
1 'polypeptide(L)'
;MFKKIGALLVTILGGLLLVYSATRSLDFIMLTLPPDRQILAYFGLAALDGGLIAWILAYLYGSRGGWQRAISILMVLVDLVGAVAMFTLDTLYQTGKSGMTTALTPDEIQSAVLALSGVIALNIAATVAHHLTDPEKLKEQAEEEAFAKVEDATLKQISQNADTLAAQVAPMLAADWMQNSRARYLANLGTGIIPTIDATAKDAPALPVVKKSGDFLCLHCGKPVTGDRLYCSTVCERAALEKHKNYTDHRLAELDGGQPQPANGSPLMGLLAGVSLPWVNGNGNGRKMYFDLSVPKFAKGDGAPARPFDPGAKSQSTGDAQTQPAEN
;
A
#
# COMPACT_ATOMS: atom_id res chain seq x y z
N MET A 1 -10.25 40.58 -10.95
CA MET A 1 -9.70 39.96 -12.18
C MET A 1 -8.17 39.88 -12.16
N PHE A 2 -7.46 40.97 -11.84
CA PHE A 2 -5.99 41.01 -11.78
C PHE A 2 -5.29 39.92 -10.93
N LYS A 3 -5.86 39.54 -9.77
CA LYS A 3 -5.29 38.47 -8.92
C LYS A 3 -5.18 37.11 -9.66
N LYS A 4 -6.18 36.76 -10.47
CA LYS A 4 -6.20 35.50 -11.24
C LYS A 4 -5.18 35.53 -12.38
N ILE A 5 -5.04 36.68 -13.03
CA ILE A 5 -4.05 36.90 -14.09
C ILE A 5 -2.63 36.80 -13.53
N GLY A 6 -2.36 37.43 -12.37
CA GLY A 6 -1.07 37.33 -11.70
C GLY A 6 -0.71 35.89 -11.33
N ALA A 7 -1.65 35.16 -10.71
CA ALA A 7 -1.44 33.75 -10.37
C ALA A 7 -1.18 32.88 -11.62
N LEU A 8 -1.92 33.10 -12.70
CA LEU A 8 -1.72 32.40 -13.97
C LEU A 8 -0.32 32.68 -14.54
N LEU A 9 0.11 33.94 -14.58
CA LEU A 9 1.43 34.32 -15.09
C LEU A 9 2.57 33.70 -14.29
N VAL A 10 2.47 33.72 -12.94
CA VAL A 10 3.46 33.08 -12.07
C VAL A 10 3.49 31.57 -12.30
N THR A 11 2.33 30.94 -12.50
CA THR A 11 2.25 29.50 -12.77
C THR A 11 2.89 29.14 -14.12
N ILE A 12 2.61 29.92 -15.17
CA ILE A 12 3.22 29.71 -16.49
C ILE A 12 4.73 29.92 -16.42
N LEU A 13 5.19 31.00 -15.78
CA LEU A 13 6.62 31.27 -15.60
C LEU A 13 7.30 30.14 -14.82
N GLY A 14 6.69 29.70 -13.72
CA GLY A 14 7.19 28.58 -12.92
C GLY A 14 7.27 27.29 -13.74
N GLY A 15 6.25 26.98 -14.54
CA GLY A 15 6.25 25.84 -15.44
C GLY A 15 7.36 25.90 -16.50
N LEU A 16 7.58 27.06 -17.12
CA LEU A 16 8.66 27.26 -18.10
C LEU A 16 10.05 27.11 -17.45
N LEU A 17 10.25 27.70 -16.28
CA LEU A 17 11.50 27.58 -15.52
C LEU A 17 11.75 26.13 -15.10
N LEU A 18 10.70 25.40 -14.72
CA LEU A 18 10.80 23.99 -14.36
C LEU A 18 11.13 23.11 -15.58
N VAL A 19 10.53 23.37 -16.75
CA VAL A 19 10.92 22.65 -17.99
C VAL A 19 12.37 22.93 -18.35
N TYR A 20 12.83 24.17 -18.23
CA TYR A 20 14.23 24.51 -18.46
C TYR A 20 15.18 23.82 -17.46
N SER A 21 14.85 23.86 -16.16
CA SER A 21 15.55 23.10 -15.11
C SER A 21 15.63 21.61 -15.45
N ALA A 22 14.50 21.01 -15.81
CA ALA A 22 14.39 19.60 -16.16
C ALA A 22 15.28 19.22 -17.35
N THR A 23 15.32 20.06 -18.41
CA THR A 23 16.21 19.81 -19.55
C THR A 23 17.69 19.82 -19.15
N ARG A 24 18.08 20.75 -18.28
CA ARG A 24 19.46 20.87 -17.77
C ARG A 24 19.85 19.70 -16.86
N SER A 25 18.96 19.31 -15.96
CA SER A 25 19.14 18.13 -15.11
C SER A 25 19.28 16.86 -15.96
N LEU A 26 18.44 16.69 -16.98
CA LEU A 26 18.48 15.51 -17.85
C LEU A 26 19.79 15.41 -18.62
N ASP A 27 20.26 16.51 -19.21
CA ASP A 27 21.52 16.56 -19.95
C ASP A 27 22.71 16.14 -19.08
N PHE A 28 22.78 16.65 -17.84
CA PHE A 28 23.82 16.27 -16.90
C PHE A 28 23.74 14.79 -16.51
N ILE A 29 22.55 14.28 -16.20
CA ILE A 29 22.40 12.88 -15.79
C ILE A 29 22.78 11.94 -16.95
N MET A 30 22.36 12.25 -18.18
CA MET A 30 22.71 11.46 -19.37
C MET A 30 24.22 11.44 -19.63
N LEU A 31 24.92 12.52 -19.32
CA LEU A 31 26.37 12.60 -19.43
C LEU A 31 27.09 11.68 -18.41
N THR A 32 26.52 11.52 -17.21
CA THR A 32 27.11 10.67 -16.16
C THR A 32 26.85 9.17 -16.33
N LEU A 33 25.94 8.80 -17.24
CA LEU A 33 25.54 7.43 -17.48
C LEU A 33 26.12 6.89 -18.79
N PRO A 34 26.43 5.59 -18.87
CA PRO A 34 26.84 4.99 -20.12
C PRO A 34 25.64 4.93 -21.11
N PRO A 35 25.88 4.93 -22.43
CA PRO A 35 24.81 5.02 -23.44
C PRO A 35 23.75 3.92 -23.37
N ASP A 36 24.11 2.74 -22.85
CA ASP A 36 23.21 1.59 -22.66
C ASP A 36 22.21 1.79 -21.50
N ARG A 37 22.41 2.79 -20.64
CA ARG A 37 21.62 3.00 -19.41
C ARG A 37 20.93 4.37 -19.33
N GLN A 38 20.75 5.05 -20.46
CA GLN A 38 20.10 6.36 -20.49
C GLN A 38 18.66 6.36 -19.94
N ILE A 39 17.99 5.20 -19.90
CA ILE A 39 16.68 5.08 -19.25
C ILE A 39 16.71 5.48 -17.77
N LEU A 40 17.84 5.27 -17.08
CA LEU A 40 18.03 5.67 -15.68
C LEU A 40 18.04 7.20 -15.52
N ALA A 41 18.38 7.95 -16.57
CA ALA A 41 18.35 9.41 -16.54
C ALA A 41 16.93 9.95 -16.36
N TYR A 42 15.94 9.31 -17.01
CA TYR A 42 14.53 9.69 -16.85
C TYR A 42 14.00 9.38 -15.45
N PHE A 43 14.47 8.31 -14.80
CA PHE A 43 14.14 8.05 -13.40
C PHE A 43 14.76 9.08 -12.46
N GLY A 44 16.00 9.50 -12.71
CA GLY A 44 16.64 10.60 -11.97
C GLY A 44 15.89 11.92 -12.15
N LEU A 45 15.48 12.24 -13.38
CA LEU A 45 14.66 13.42 -13.66
C LEU A 45 13.29 13.36 -12.97
N ALA A 46 12.65 12.19 -13.00
CA ALA A 46 11.38 11.96 -12.34
C ALA A 46 11.50 12.08 -10.81
N ALA A 47 12.64 11.73 -10.21
CA ALA A 47 12.87 11.88 -8.78
C ALA A 47 13.15 13.33 -8.37
N LEU A 48 13.76 14.15 -9.24
CA LEU A 48 14.05 15.56 -8.98
C LEU A 48 12.87 16.47 -9.37
N ASP A 49 12.79 16.87 -10.63
CA ASP A 49 11.77 17.82 -11.10
C ASP A 49 10.37 17.19 -11.06
N GLY A 50 10.26 15.89 -11.35
CA GLY A 50 9.00 15.15 -11.21
C GLY A 50 8.58 15.00 -9.74
N GLY A 51 9.54 14.73 -8.86
CA GLY A 51 9.36 14.64 -7.41
C GLY A 51 8.85 15.97 -6.86
N LEU A 52 9.49 17.08 -7.24
CA LEU A 52 9.10 18.42 -6.84
C LEU A 52 7.61 18.70 -7.15
N ILE A 53 7.15 18.39 -8.36
CA ILE A 53 5.74 18.53 -8.73
C ILE A 53 4.86 17.60 -7.89
N ALA A 54 5.23 16.32 -7.80
CA ALA A 54 4.46 15.32 -7.07
C ALA A 54 4.30 15.69 -5.59
N TRP A 55 5.35 16.17 -4.94
CA TRP A 55 5.34 16.57 -3.53
C TRP A 55 4.60 17.88 -3.31
N ILE A 56 4.65 18.84 -4.23
CA ILE A 56 3.78 20.04 -4.18
C ILE A 56 2.31 19.62 -4.24
N LEU A 57 1.95 18.73 -5.17
CA LEU A 57 0.57 18.23 -5.29
C LEU A 57 0.16 17.40 -4.07
N ALA A 58 1.05 16.57 -3.55
CA ALA A 58 0.84 15.82 -2.32
C ALA A 58 0.63 16.76 -1.13
N TYR A 59 1.38 17.86 -1.03
CA TYR A 59 1.21 18.85 0.03
C TYR A 59 -0.13 19.57 -0.08
N LEU A 60 -0.49 20.05 -1.28
CA LEU A 60 -1.69 20.86 -1.51
C LEU A 60 -3.00 20.05 -1.46
N TYR A 61 -2.98 18.82 -1.98
CA TYR A 61 -4.20 18.04 -2.24
C TYR A 61 -4.19 16.64 -1.63
N GLY A 62 -3.01 16.02 -1.44
CA GLY A 62 -2.91 14.64 -0.95
C GLY A 62 -2.82 14.51 0.57
N SER A 63 -2.24 15.50 1.25
CA SER A 63 -1.84 15.37 2.66
C SER A 63 -2.93 15.85 3.61
N ARG A 64 -3.54 14.89 4.32
CA ARG A 64 -4.56 15.14 5.35
C ARG A 64 -3.94 15.28 6.74
N GLY A 65 -2.93 14.45 7.04
CA GLY A 65 -2.23 14.46 8.33
C GLY A 65 -1.18 15.56 8.47
N GLY A 66 -0.91 16.00 9.70
CA GLY A 66 0.17 16.96 9.98
C GLY A 66 1.55 16.43 9.58
N TRP A 67 1.82 15.14 9.86
CA TRP A 67 3.05 14.45 9.45
C TRP A 67 3.19 14.32 7.94
N GLN A 68 2.11 13.95 7.23
CA GLN A 68 2.11 13.89 5.77
C GLN A 68 2.46 15.24 5.15
N ARG A 69 1.85 16.33 5.65
CA ARG A 69 2.15 17.70 5.19
C ARG A 69 3.61 18.07 5.47
N ALA A 70 4.14 17.72 6.64
CA ALA A 70 5.53 17.96 7.00
C ALA A 70 6.51 17.21 6.07
N ILE A 71 6.22 15.94 5.76
CA ILE A 71 7.02 15.14 4.83
C ILE A 71 6.97 15.73 3.42
N SER A 72 5.78 16.08 2.93
CA SER A 72 5.64 16.64 1.58
C SER A 72 6.37 17.98 1.44
N ILE A 73 6.26 18.91 2.40
CA ILE A 73 6.98 20.19 2.31
C ILE A 73 8.50 20.01 2.43
N LEU A 74 8.95 19.07 3.28
CA LEU A 74 10.37 18.76 3.40
C LEU A 74 10.92 18.23 2.08
N MET A 75 10.19 17.32 1.42
CA MET A 75 10.60 16.77 0.13
C MET A 75 10.59 17.81 -1.00
N VAL A 76 9.62 18.74 -1.01
CA VAL A 76 9.65 19.89 -1.93
C VAL A 76 10.97 20.67 -1.78
N LEU A 77 11.44 20.90 -0.56
CA LEU A 77 12.70 21.61 -0.33
C LEU A 77 13.91 20.79 -0.78
N VAL A 78 13.93 19.49 -0.49
CA VAL A 78 15.00 18.57 -0.91
C VAL A 78 15.11 18.53 -2.43
N ASP A 79 14.01 18.33 -3.14
CA ASP A 79 14.01 18.23 -4.60
C ASP A 79 14.35 19.57 -5.26
N LEU A 80 13.91 20.69 -4.67
CA LEU A 80 14.30 22.02 -5.12
C LEU A 80 15.81 22.23 -4.99
N VAL A 81 16.41 21.86 -3.86
CA VAL A 81 17.86 21.94 -3.67
C VAL A 81 18.58 21.02 -4.65
N GLY A 82 18.08 19.80 -4.86
CA GLY A 82 18.61 18.84 -5.83
C GLY A 82 18.58 19.38 -7.26
N ALA A 83 17.46 19.95 -7.69
CA ALA A 83 17.29 20.55 -9.01
C ALA A 83 18.24 21.74 -9.21
N VAL A 84 18.36 22.65 -8.22
CA VAL A 84 19.30 23.77 -8.27
C VAL A 84 20.75 23.29 -8.33
N ALA A 85 21.11 22.24 -7.57
CA ALA A 85 22.44 21.66 -7.59
C ALA A 85 22.76 21.06 -8.97
N MET A 86 21.85 20.27 -9.56
CA MET A 86 22.05 19.67 -10.88
C MET A 86 22.14 20.73 -11.99
N PHE A 87 21.27 21.74 -11.95
CA PHE A 87 21.34 22.89 -12.85
C PHE A 87 22.70 23.61 -12.76
N THR A 88 23.20 23.80 -11.55
CA THR A 88 24.50 24.45 -11.31
C THR A 88 25.65 23.60 -11.83
N LEU A 89 25.62 22.28 -11.59
CA LEU A 89 26.63 21.34 -12.07
C LEU A 89 26.66 21.23 -13.60
N ASP A 90 25.50 21.19 -14.27
CA ASP A 90 25.44 21.23 -15.73
C ASP A 90 26.06 22.53 -16.27
N THR A 91 25.71 23.67 -15.66
CA THR A 91 26.23 24.97 -16.06
C THR A 91 27.75 25.05 -15.89
N LEU A 92 28.27 24.58 -14.76
CA LEU A 92 29.72 24.51 -14.50
C LEU A 92 30.42 23.57 -15.49
N TYR A 93 29.81 22.42 -15.78
CA TYR A 93 30.36 21.47 -16.73
C TYR A 93 30.47 22.05 -18.16
N GLN A 94 29.41 22.70 -18.64
CA GLN A 94 29.39 23.30 -19.98
C GLN A 94 30.33 24.50 -20.09
N THR A 95 30.36 25.36 -19.07
CA THR A 95 31.28 26.52 -19.04
C THR A 95 32.74 26.07 -18.93
N GLY A 96 33.02 25.01 -18.18
CA GLY A 96 34.34 24.41 -18.07
C GLY A 96 34.84 23.86 -19.40
N LYS A 97 33.95 23.19 -20.16
CA LYS A 97 34.24 22.73 -21.52
C LYS A 97 34.57 23.85 -22.50
N SER A 98 33.93 25.02 -22.36
CA SER A 98 34.24 26.19 -23.18
C SER A 98 35.52 26.93 -22.77
N GLY A 99 36.20 26.51 -21.70
CA GLY A 99 37.39 27.17 -21.18
C GLY A 99 37.10 28.48 -20.42
N MET A 100 35.84 28.76 -20.08
CA MET A 100 35.45 29.94 -19.30
C MET A 100 35.63 29.74 -17.79
N THR A 101 35.60 28.49 -17.32
CA THR A 101 35.75 28.11 -15.91
C THR A 101 36.62 26.86 -15.78
N THR A 102 37.04 26.52 -14.55
CA THR A 102 37.76 25.26 -14.28
C THR A 102 36.84 24.07 -14.57
N ALA A 103 37.32 23.11 -15.36
CA ALA A 103 36.57 21.89 -15.62
C ALA A 103 36.38 21.07 -14.33
N LEU A 104 35.19 20.50 -14.15
CA LEU A 104 34.88 19.59 -13.05
C LEU A 104 35.82 18.38 -13.08
N THR A 105 36.40 18.07 -11.94
CA THR A 105 37.23 16.90 -11.73
C THR A 105 36.38 15.62 -11.73
N PRO A 106 36.95 14.45 -12.06
CA PRO A 106 36.23 13.17 -11.99
C PRO A 106 35.62 12.89 -10.61
N ASP A 107 36.32 13.30 -9.54
CA ASP A 107 35.89 13.10 -8.14
C ASP A 107 34.64 13.94 -7.80
N GLU A 108 34.54 15.17 -8.34
CA GLU A 108 33.36 16.02 -8.19
C GLU A 108 32.15 15.43 -8.93
N ILE A 109 32.36 14.87 -10.13
CA ILE A 109 31.31 14.19 -10.88
C ILE A 109 30.83 12.94 -10.13
N GLN A 110 31.75 12.13 -9.59
CA GLN A 110 31.39 10.96 -8.78
C GLN A 110 30.57 11.39 -7.55
N SER A 111 30.97 12.45 -6.87
CA SER A 111 30.25 13.00 -5.70
C SER A 111 28.85 13.47 -6.09
N ALA A 112 28.69 14.12 -7.24
CA ALA A 112 27.39 14.52 -7.76
C ALA A 112 26.46 13.33 -8.05
N VAL A 113 26.99 12.26 -8.65
CA VAL A 113 26.22 11.03 -8.93
C VAL A 113 25.79 10.32 -7.63
N LEU A 114 26.66 10.29 -6.63
CA LEU A 114 26.31 9.74 -5.31
C LEU A 114 25.25 10.59 -4.61
N ALA A 115 25.36 11.92 -4.67
CA ALA A 115 24.36 12.83 -4.14
C ALA A 115 23.00 12.64 -4.83
N LEU A 116 22.97 12.54 -6.16
CA LEU A 116 21.76 12.23 -6.93
C LEU A 116 21.12 10.92 -6.49
N SER A 117 21.93 9.87 -6.34
CA SER A 117 21.47 8.57 -5.87
C SER A 117 20.86 8.65 -4.46
N GLY A 118 21.45 9.48 -3.59
CA GLY A 118 20.91 9.79 -2.27
C GLY A 118 19.54 10.47 -2.32
N VAL A 119 19.34 11.45 -3.21
CA VAL A 119 18.05 12.13 -3.38
C VAL A 119 16.97 11.17 -3.88
N ILE A 120 17.31 10.26 -4.80
CA ILE A 120 16.38 9.21 -5.28
C ILE A 120 15.99 8.29 -4.12
N ALA A 121 16.96 7.80 -3.34
CA ALA A 121 16.69 6.94 -2.19
C ALA A 121 15.81 7.64 -1.14
N LEU A 122 16.07 8.92 -0.89
CA LEU A 122 15.28 9.75 0.02
C LEU A 122 13.84 9.94 -0.48
N ASN A 123 13.63 10.13 -1.78
CA ASN A 123 12.30 10.19 -2.38
C ASN A 123 11.49 8.91 -2.17
N ILE A 124 12.12 7.75 -2.35
CA ILE A 124 11.47 6.44 -2.11
C ILE A 124 11.12 6.30 -0.63
N ALA A 125 12.06 6.59 0.27
CA ALA A 125 11.84 6.51 1.71
C ALA A 125 10.72 7.45 2.19
N ALA A 126 10.70 8.68 1.67
CA ALA A 126 9.67 9.66 1.99
C ALA A 126 8.30 9.22 1.46
N THR A 127 8.23 8.60 0.27
CA THR A 127 6.98 8.05 -0.27
C THR A 127 6.40 6.98 0.67
N VAL A 128 7.24 6.07 1.15
CA VAL A 128 6.82 5.05 2.13
C VAL A 128 6.37 5.70 3.43
N ALA A 129 7.16 6.63 3.99
CA ALA A 129 6.82 7.32 5.23
C ALA A 129 5.51 8.12 5.12
N HIS A 130 5.25 8.75 3.97
CA HIS A 130 4.02 9.49 3.70
C HIS A 130 2.78 8.59 3.73
N HIS A 131 2.86 7.39 3.16
CA HIS A 131 1.76 6.42 3.19
C HIS A 131 1.56 5.81 4.59
N LEU A 132 2.64 5.54 5.32
CA LEU A 132 2.57 5.00 6.68
C LEU A 132 2.00 6.01 7.69
N THR A 133 2.01 7.30 7.37
CA THR A 133 1.50 8.37 8.23
C THR A 133 0.08 8.82 7.86
N ASP A 134 -0.65 8.02 7.09
CA ASP A 134 -2.04 8.28 6.75
C ASP A 134 -2.94 8.24 8.00
N PRO A 135 -3.59 9.36 8.38
CA PRO A 135 -4.42 9.41 9.58
C PRO A 135 -5.60 8.43 9.55
N GLU A 136 -6.13 8.08 8.37
CA GLU A 136 -7.23 7.11 8.27
C GLU A 136 -6.74 5.70 8.58
N LYS A 137 -5.56 5.34 8.08
CA LYS A 137 -4.95 4.03 8.36
C LYS A 137 -4.50 3.91 9.81
N LEU A 138 -3.94 4.99 10.37
CA LEU A 138 -3.60 5.03 11.79
C LEU A 138 -4.84 4.93 12.68
N LYS A 139 -5.97 5.53 12.27
CA LYS A 139 -7.25 5.40 12.98
C LYS A 139 -7.80 3.97 12.89
N GLU A 140 -7.82 3.38 11.70
CA GLU A 140 -8.24 1.99 11.47
C GLU A 140 -7.42 1.01 12.32
N GLN A 141 -6.08 1.19 12.34
CA GLN A 141 -5.19 0.40 13.20
C GLN A 141 -5.48 0.60 14.68
N ALA A 142 -5.71 1.83 15.13
CA ALA A 142 -6.05 2.11 16.53
C ALA A 142 -7.41 1.48 16.94
N GLU A 143 -8.37 1.43 16.03
CA GLU A 143 -9.66 0.76 16.24
C GLU A 143 -9.48 -0.76 16.33
N GLU A 144 -8.74 -1.37 15.39
CA GLU A 144 -8.41 -2.80 15.41
C GLU A 144 -7.66 -3.21 16.68
N GLU A 145 -6.69 -2.41 17.12
CA GLU A 145 -5.97 -2.63 18.38
C GLU A 145 -6.89 -2.52 19.60
N ALA A 146 -7.86 -1.61 19.57
CA ALA A 146 -8.84 -1.48 20.65
C ALA A 146 -9.76 -2.71 20.70
N PHE A 147 -10.23 -3.20 19.55
CA PHE A 147 -11.02 -4.44 19.47
C PHE A 147 -10.23 -5.66 19.96
N ALA A 148 -8.99 -5.81 19.51
CA ALA A 148 -8.11 -6.91 19.94
C ALA A 148 -7.90 -6.91 21.46
N LYS A 149 -7.69 -5.74 22.07
CA LYS A 149 -7.57 -5.63 23.54
C LYS A 149 -8.84 -6.05 24.28
N VAL A 150 -10.02 -5.72 23.74
CA VAL A 150 -11.30 -6.14 24.33
C VAL A 150 -11.51 -7.65 24.18
N GLU A 151 -11.15 -8.21 23.03
CA GLU A 151 -11.21 -9.66 22.79
C GLU A 151 -10.27 -10.42 23.74
N ASP A 152 -9.02 -9.98 23.86
CA ASP A 152 -8.05 -10.57 24.80
C ASP A 152 -8.53 -10.49 26.25
N ALA A 153 -9.08 -9.35 26.67
CA ALA A 153 -9.64 -9.19 28.02
C ALA A 153 -10.85 -10.13 28.24
N THR A 154 -11.69 -10.30 27.22
CA THR A 154 -12.85 -11.19 27.25
C THR A 154 -12.42 -12.66 27.32
N LEU A 155 -11.48 -13.09 26.46
CA LEU A 155 -10.92 -14.44 26.47
C LEU A 155 -10.25 -14.74 27.80
N LYS A 156 -9.52 -13.78 28.38
CA LYS A 156 -8.94 -13.91 29.71
C LYS A 156 -10.03 -14.12 30.77
N GLN A 157 -11.11 -13.35 30.75
CA GLN A 157 -12.22 -13.53 31.67
C GLN A 157 -12.92 -14.89 31.47
N ILE A 158 -13.12 -15.34 30.23
CA ILE A 158 -13.67 -16.66 29.93
C ILE A 158 -12.77 -17.76 30.48
N SER A 159 -11.45 -17.67 30.29
CA SER A 159 -10.49 -18.66 30.80
C SER A 159 -10.52 -18.76 32.32
N GLN A 160 -10.67 -17.64 33.03
CA GLN A 160 -10.78 -17.61 34.48
C GLN A 160 -12.09 -18.23 34.99
N ASN A 161 -13.15 -18.20 34.18
CA ASN A 161 -14.45 -18.79 34.49
C ASN A 161 -14.66 -20.13 33.77
N ALA A 162 -13.64 -20.69 33.11
CA ALA A 162 -13.80 -21.87 32.28
C ALA A 162 -14.22 -23.08 33.12
N ASP A 163 -13.69 -23.24 34.33
CA ASP A 163 -14.05 -24.35 35.23
C ASP A 163 -15.49 -24.25 35.73
N THR A 164 -15.94 -23.05 36.09
CA THR A 164 -17.33 -22.82 36.53
C THR A 164 -18.31 -22.99 35.39
N LEU A 165 -17.96 -22.51 34.18
CA LEU A 165 -18.74 -22.71 32.97
C LEU A 165 -18.79 -24.20 32.60
N ALA A 166 -17.66 -24.91 32.65
CA ALA A 166 -17.58 -26.34 32.39
C ALA A 166 -18.46 -27.13 33.36
N ALA A 167 -18.44 -26.80 34.67
CA ALA A 167 -19.30 -27.44 35.67
C ALA A 167 -20.80 -27.25 35.37
N GLN A 168 -21.20 -26.09 34.83
CA GLN A 168 -22.59 -25.80 34.47
C GLN A 168 -23.03 -26.42 33.15
N VAL A 169 -22.16 -26.40 32.13
CA VAL A 169 -22.50 -26.81 30.76
C VAL A 169 -22.28 -28.31 30.54
N ALA A 170 -21.30 -28.94 31.22
CA ALA A 170 -21.01 -30.36 31.06
C ALA A 170 -22.22 -31.29 31.31
N PRO A 171 -23.06 -31.08 32.35
CA PRO A 171 -24.25 -31.91 32.54
C PRO A 171 -25.27 -31.77 31.39
N MET A 172 -25.44 -30.55 30.85
CA MET A 172 -26.34 -30.29 29.72
C MET A 172 -25.82 -30.94 28.43
N LEU A 173 -24.52 -30.78 28.12
CA LEU A 173 -23.89 -31.43 26.96
C LEU A 173 -23.93 -32.95 27.08
N ALA A 174 -23.68 -33.50 28.27
CA ALA A 174 -23.76 -34.94 28.51
C ALA A 174 -25.20 -35.46 28.31
N ALA A 175 -26.21 -34.73 28.80
CA ALA A 175 -27.61 -35.08 28.61
C ALA A 175 -28.01 -35.05 27.12
N ASP A 176 -27.62 -34.00 26.38
CA ASP A 176 -27.87 -33.89 24.94
C ASP A 176 -27.16 -35.01 24.16
N TRP A 177 -25.88 -35.26 24.47
CA TRP A 177 -25.13 -36.33 23.85
C TRP A 177 -25.75 -37.71 24.12
N MET A 178 -26.22 -37.97 25.34
CA MET A 178 -26.92 -39.21 25.68
C MET A 178 -28.24 -39.35 24.91
N GLN A 179 -29.04 -38.29 24.79
CA GLN A 179 -30.28 -38.31 24.01
C GLN A 179 -30.01 -38.55 22.52
N ASN A 180 -29.05 -37.83 21.95
CA ASN A 180 -28.65 -37.97 20.55
C ASN A 180 -28.04 -39.35 20.26
N SER A 181 -27.20 -39.87 21.16
CA SER A 181 -26.62 -41.21 21.02
C SER A 181 -27.70 -42.28 21.11
N ARG A 182 -28.63 -42.16 22.06
CA ARG A 182 -29.76 -43.09 22.18
C ARG A 182 -30.61 -43.11 20.92
N ALA A 183 -30.94 -41.94 20.35
CA ALA A 183 -31.69 -41.85 19.10
C ALA A 183 -30.98 -42.56 17.94
N ARG A 184 -29.65 -42.40 17.83
CA ARG A 184 -28.83 -43.09 16.81
C ARG A 184 -28.78 -44.61 17.01
N TYR A 185 -28.61 -45.07 18.25
CA TYR A 185 -28.64 -46.52 18.54
C TYR A 185 -30.00 -47.12 18.21
N LEU A 186 -31.10 -46.47 18.59
CA LEU A 186 -32.45 -46.93 18.26
C LEU A 186 -32.69 -46.99 16.75
N ALA A 187 -32.19 -46.02 15.98
CA ALA A 187 -32.31 -46.03 14.52
C ALA A 187 -31.54 -47.20 13.86
N ASN A 188 -30.45 -47.66 14.46
CA ASN A 188 -29.60 -48.73 13.92
C ASN A 188 -29.89 -50.13 14.48
N LEU A 189 -30.71 -50.27 15.53
CA LEU A 189 -31.08 -51.57 16.12
C LEU A 189 -31.88 -52.48 15.16
N GLY A 190 -32.28 -51.99 13.98
CA GLY A 190 -32.90 -52.80 12.91
C GLY A 190 -31.96 -53.25 11.79
N THR A 191 -30.73 -52.73 11.70
CA THR A 191 -29.86 -52.93 10.51
C THR A 191 -28.69 -53.89 10.76
N GLY A 192 -28.42 -54.29 12.01
CA GLY A 192 -27.37 -55.24 12.35
C GLY A 192 -25.93 -54.71 12.22
N ILE A 193 -25.75 -53.41 11.94
CA ILE A 193 -24.43 -52.78 11.80
C ILE A 193 -24.09 -52.06 13.11
N ILE A 194 -23.02 -52.49 13.78
CA ILE A 194 -22.47 -51.79 14.96
C ILE A 194 -21.59 -50.63 14.44
N PRO A 195 -21.94 -49.36 14.71
CA PRO A 195 -21.11 -48.24 14.28
C PRO A 195 -19.77 -48.22 15.04
N THR A 196 -18.66 -48.13 14.30
CA THR A 196 -17.31 -47.98 14.86
C THR A 196 -17.05 -46.54 15.30
N ILE A 197 -16.32 -46.37 16.41
CA ILE A 197 -16.07 -45.07 17.07
C ILE A 197 -15.38 -44.05 16.13
N ASP A 198 -14.62 -44.52 15.13
CA ASP A 198 -13.90 -43.65 14.19
C ASP A 198 -14.79 -42.98 13.12
N ALA A 199 -15.97 -43.55 12.81
CA ALA A 199 -16.93 -42.91 11.89
C ALA A 199 -17.68 -41.74 12.58
N THR A 200 -17.65 -41.69 13.91
CA THR A 200 -18.53 -40.84 14.73
C THR A 200 -18.17 -39.35 14.71
N ALA A 201 -16.92 -38.99 14.43
CA ALA A 201 -16.47 -37.59 14.39
C ALA A 201 -16.51 -36.99 12.98
N LYS A 202 -16.35 -37.82 11.93
CA LYS A 202 -16.26 -37.36 10.53
C LYS A 202 -17.60 -37.39 9.81
N ASP A 203 -18.49 -38.32 10.18
CA ASP A 203 -19.79 -38.54 9.54
C ASP A 203 -20.97 -38.16 10.43
N ALA A 204 -20.74 -37.36 11.48
CA ALA A 204 -21.85 -36.76 12.22
C ALA A 204 -22.67 -35.94 11.20
N PRO A 205 -23.91 -36.36 10.85
CA PRO A 205 -24.73 -35.54 9.97
C PRO A 205 -24.83 -34.18 10.62
N ALA A 206 -24.62 -33.11 9.84
CA ALA A 206 -24.87 -31.75 10.28
C ALA A 206 -26.17 -31.78 11.07
N LEU A 207 -26.11 -31.34 12.34
CA LEU A 207 -27.22 -31.41 13.29
C LEU A 207 -28.52 -31.15 12.51
N PRO A 208 -29.51 -32.07 12.51
CA PRO A 208 -30.75 -31.82 11.82
C PRO A 208 -31.20 -30.45 12.33
N VAL A 209 -31.32 -29.48 11.41
CA VAL A 209 -31.84 -28.17 11.76
C VAL A 209 -33.16 -28.48 12.41
N VAL A 210 -33.21 -28.39 13.73
CA VAL A 210 -34.43 -28.60 14.49
C VAL A 210 -35.33 -27.51 13.95
N LYS A 211 -36.24 -27.89 13.03
CA LYS A 211 -37.42 -27.09 12.76
C LYS A 211 -38.14 -27.07 14.09
N LYS A 212 -37.77 -26.10 14.92
CA LYS A 212 -38.42 -25.80 16.17
C LYS A 212 -39.83 -25.47 15.73
N SER A 213 -40.74 -26.43 15.88
CA SER A 213 -42.18 -26.19 15.91
C SER A 213 -42.49 -25.44 17.20
N GLY A 214 -41.81 -24.32 17.40
CA GLY A 214 -42.12 -23.32 18.39
C GLY A 214 -42.71 -22.17 17.60
N ASP A 215 -43.80 -21.62 18.10
CA ASP A 215 -44.40 -20.41 17.57
C ASP A 215 -43.34 -19.32 17.49
N PHE A 216 -42.81 -19.06 16.29
CA PHE A 216 -41.88 -17.97 16.09
C PHE A 216 -42.66 -16.68 16.32
N LEU A 217 -42.17 -15.84 17.22
CA LEU A 217 -42.76 -14.52 17.43
C LEU A 217 -42.30 -13.61 16.27
N CYS A 218 -43.24 -12.91 15.65
CA CYS A 218 -42.98 -11.92 14.62
C CYS A 218 -41.98 -10.90 15.16
N LEU A 219 -40.85 -10.72 14.49
CA LEU A 219 -39.78 -9.81 14.95
C LEU A 219 -40.26 -8.36 15.14
N HIS A 220 -41.31 -7.95 14.44
CA HIS A 220 -41.82 -6.59 14.52
C HIS A 220 -42.82 -6.38 15.67
N CYS A 221 -43.76 -7.31 15.86
CA CYS A 221 -44.91 -7.10 16.74
C CYS A 221 -45.07 -8.15 17.86
N GLY A 222 -44.19 -9.15 17.91
CA GLY A 222 -44.20 -10.19 18.95
C GLY A 222 -45.39 -11.13 18.90
N LYS A 223 -46.18 -11.17 17.81
CA LYS A 223 -47.28 -12.12 17.65
C LYS A 223 -46.78 -13.46 17.10
N PRO A 224 -47.37 -14.60 17.51
CA PRO A 224 -46.99 -15.90 16.97
C PRO A 224 -47.20 -15.95 15.44
N VAL A 225 -46.25 -16.54 14.72
CA VAL A 225 -46.25 -16.72 13.28
C VAL A 225 -46.30 -18.21 12.98
N THR A 226 -47.23 -18.59 12.09
CA THR A 226 -47.37 -19.96 11.59
C THR A 226 -46.54 -20.13 10.32
N GLY A 227 -45.68 -21.15 10.30
CA GLY A 227 -44.82 -21.48 9.15
C GLY A 227 -43.42 -20.85 9.20
N ASP A 228 -42.66 -20.99 8.12
CA ASP A 228 -41.24 -20.59 8.04
C ASP A 228 -41.04 -19.07 7.83
N ARG A 229 -42.01 -18.22 8.20
CA ARG A 229 -41.93 -16.76 8.02
C ARG A 229 -41.50 -16.06 9.31
N LEU A 230 -40.59 -15.10 9.20
CA LEU A 230 -40.13 -14.24 10.31
C LEU A 230 -41.14 -13.14 10.68
N TYR A 231 -42.11 -12.86 9.80
CA TYR A 231 -43.10 -11.79 9.97
C TYR A 231 -44.53 -12.32 9.81
N CYS A 232 -45.44 -11.87 10.67
CA CYS A 232 -46.86 -12.28 10.63
C CYS A 232 -47.63 -11.70 9.44
N SER A 233 -47.14 -10.62 8.82
CA SER A 233 -47.75 -10.01 7.64
C SER A 233 -46.72 -9.19 6.86
N THR A 234 -47.01 -8.94 5.58
CA THR A 234 -46.21 -8.05 4.71
C THR A 234 -46.15 -6.60 5.25
N VAL A 235 -47.13 -6.19 6.06
CA VAL A 235 -47.13 -4.89 6.74
C VAL A 235 -46.06 -4.84 7.82
N CYS A 236 -45.92 -5.90 8.63
CA CYS A 236 -44.87 -6.00 9.65
C CYS A 236 -43.47 -6.08 9.04
N GLU A 237 -43.33 -6.74 7.89
CA GLU A 237 -42.08 -6.81 7.14
C GLU A 237 -41.66 -5.43 6.62
N ARG A 238 -42.56 -4.67 5.98
CA ARG A 238 -42.28 -3.31 5.51
C ARG A 238 -41.94 -2.36 6.66
N ALA A 239 -42.68 -2.43 7.77
CA ALA A 239 -42.42 -1.57 8.93
C ALA A 239 -41.05 -1.88 9.59
N ALA A 240 -40.63 -3.15 9.59
CA ALA A 240 -39.29 -3.52 10.05
C ALA A 240 -38.20 -2.99 9.10
N LEU A 241 -38.41 -3.08 7.79
CA LEU A 241 -37.48 -2.54 6.78
C LEU A 241 -37.36 -1.01 6.85
N GLU A 242 -38.48 -0.30 7.06
CA GLU A 242 -38.49 1.15 7.19
C GLU A 242 -37.76 1.62 8.45
N LYS A 243 -37.94 0.91 9.57
CA LYS A 243 -37.19 1.20 10.80
C LYS A 243 -35.68 0.95 10.63
N HIS A 244 -35.30 -0.11 9.92
CA HIS A 244 -33.90 -0.39 9.60
C HIS A 244 -33.31 0.67 8.66
N LYS A 245 -34.07 1.10 7.66
CA LYS A 245 -33.68 2.18 6.76
C LYS A 245 -33.44 3.48 7.53
N ASN A 246 -34.39 3.89 8.37
CA ASN A 246 -34.24 5.11 9.18
C ASN A 246 -33.04 5.02 10.14
N TYR A 247 -32.78 3.86 10.74
CA TYR A 247 -31.60 3.66 11.58
C TYR A 247 -30.30 3.77 10.77
N THR A 248 -30.27 3.19 9.56
CA THR A 248 -29.10 3.24 8.68
C THR A 248 -28.84 4.65 8.16
N ASP A 249 -29.90 5.37 7.76
CA ASP A 249 -29.82 6.76 7.29
C ASP A 249 -29.37 7.69 8.43
N HIS A 250 -29.84 7.49 9.67
CA HIS A 250 -29.33 8.23 10.82
C HIS A 250 -27.86 7.93 11.11
N ARG A 251 -27.44 6.67 11.02
CA ARG A 251 -26.03 6.30 11.25
C ARG A 251 -25.11 6.82 10.14
N LEU A 252 -25.58 6.80 8.89
CA LEU A 252 -24.88 7.41 7.76
C LEU A 252 -24.78 8.92 7.93
N ALA A 253 -25.84 9.60 8.37
CA ALA A 253 -25.81 11.04 8.67
C ALA A 253 -24.89 11.39 9.84
N GLU A 254 -24.74 10.51 10.83
CA GLU A 254 -23.81 10.69 11.96
C GLU A 254 -22.35 10.46 11.54
N LEU A 255 -22.10 9.51 10.62
CA LEU A 255 -20.80 9.29 9.99
C LEU A 255 -20.44 10.42 9.00
N ASP A 256 -21.43 10.96 8.30
CA ASP A 256 -21.34 12.14 7.45
C ASP A 256 -21.38 13.45 8.26
N GLY A 257 -21.33 13.37 9.60
CA GLY A 257 -21.09 14.47 10.54
C GLY A 257 -19.72 15.17 10.38
N GLY A 258 -19.18 15.18 9.16
CA GLY A 258 -18.30 16.23 8.70
C GLY A 258 -19.00 17.58 8.82
N GLN A 259 -18.26 18.55 9.36
CA GLN A 259 -18.64 19.96 9.42
C GLN A 259 -19.38 20.45 8.16
N PRO A 260 -20.34 21.38 8.31
CA PRO A 260 -21.05 21.97 7.18
C PRO A 260 -20.04 22.55 6.17
N GLN A 261 -19.99 21.98 4.98
CA GLN A 261 -19.25 22.56 3.86
C GLN A 261 -19.93 23.86 3.41
N PRO A 262 -19.18 24.95 3.19
CA PRO A 262 -19.74 26.15 2.59
C PRO A 262 -20.09 25.86 1.12
N ALA A 263 -21.37 26.02 0.80
CA ALA A 263 -21.85 26.04 -0.57
C ALA A 263 -21.17 27.18 -1.35
N ASN A 264 -20.30 26.84 -2.31
CA ASN A 264 -20.02 27.65 -3.50
C ASN A 264 -19.24 26.85 -4.54
N GLY A 265 -19.94 26.46 -5.60
CA GLY A 265 -19.36 25.82 -6.78
C GLY A 265 -18.64 26.82 -7.69
N SER A 266 -17.57 26.36 -8.33
CA SER A 266 -17.05 26.93 -9.58
C SER A 266 -16.35 25.83 -10.38
N PRO A 267 -16.65 25.67 -11.68
CA PRO A 267 -16.04 24.66 -12.55
C PRO A 267 -14.85 25.28 -13.28
N LEU A 268 -13.64 24.73 -13.12
CA LEU A 268 -12.51 25.00 -14.02
C LEU A 268 -11.34 24.05 -13.73
N MET A 269 -11.38 22.84 -14.27
CA MET A 269 -10.21 21.98 -14.47
C MET A 269 -10.52 20.96 -15.56
N GLY A 270 -10.29 21.37 -16.81
CA GLY A 270 -10.32 20.49 -17.98
C GLY A 270 -9.20 20.91 -18.90
N LEU A 271 -7.95 20.59 -18.56
CA LEU A 271 -6.78 20.72 -19.46
C LEU A 271 -5.47 20.14 -18.90
N LEU A 272 -5.48 18.91 -18.34
CA LEU A 272 -4.24 18.13 -18.09
C LEU A 272 -4.48 16.61 -18.23
N ALA A 273 -5.29 16.19 -19.20
CA ALA A 273 -5.40 14.78 -19.57
C ALA A 273 -4.32 14.43 -20.61
N GLY A 274 -3.20 13.86 -20.16
CA GLY A 274 -2.12 13.46 -21.08
C GLY A 274 -0.97 12.63 -20.50
N VAL A 275 -0.94 12.36 -19.19
CA VAL A 275 0.01 11.42 -18.58
C VAL A 275 -0.77 10.46 -17.70
N SER A 276 -1.20 9.33 -18.28
CA SER A 276 -1.82 8.23 -17.55
C SER A 276 -0.74 7.49 -16.74
N LEU A 277 -0.55 7.90 -15.48
CA LEU A 277 0.12 7.11 -14.47
C LEU A 277 -0.85 6.00 -14.02
N PRO A 278 -0.50 4.70 -14.10
CA PRO A 278 -1.43 3.59 -13.83
C PRO A 278 -1.80 3.38 -12.34
N TRP A 279 -1.41 4.29 -11.43
CA TRP A 279 -1.53 4.07 -9.99
C TRP A 279 -2.58 4.93 -9.28
N VAL A 280 -3.31 5.79 -9.98
CA VAL A 280 -4.35 6.64 -9.37
C VAL A 280 -5.68 6.45 -10.09
N ASN A 281 -6.34 5.32 -9.87
CA ASN A 281 -7.79 5.21 -10.07
C ASN A 281 -8.40 4.25 -9.04
N GLY A 282 -8.64 4.78 -7.85
CA GLY A 282 -9.48 4.12 -6.84
C GLY A 282 -10.95 4.28 -7.19
N ASN A 283 -11.45 3.46 -8.11
CA ASN A 283 -12.88 3.17 -8.18
C ASN A 283 -13.09 1.75 -7.65
N GLY A 284 -13.83 1.66 -6.54
CA GLY A 284 -13.99 0.47 -5.70
C GLY A 284 -14.78 -0.65 -6.35
N ASN A 285 -14.19 -1.31 -7.34
CA ASN A 285 -14.64 -2.63 -7.79
C ASN A 285 -13.51 -3.64 -7.57
N GLY A 286 -13.62 -4.38 -6.46
CA GLY A 286 -12.64 -5.36 -6.01
C GLY A 286 -12.48 -6.55 -6.94
N ARG A 287 -11.64 -6.42 -7.97
CA ARG A 287 -10.95 -7.57 -8.56
C ARG A 287 -9.56 -7.66 -7.98
N LYS A 288 -9.36 -8.67 -7.12
CA LYS A 288 -8.03 -9.10 -6.70
C LYS A 288 -7.24 -9.53 -7.95
N MET A 289 -6.33 -8.69 -8.43
CA MET A 289 -5.27 -9.14 -9.32
C MET A 289 -4.21 -9.82 -8.46
N TYR A 290 -4.08 -11.13 -8.61
CA TYR A 290 -2.90 -11.86 -8.16
C TYR A 290 -1.74 -11.43 -9.05
N PHE A 291 -0.73 -10.79 -8.47
CA PHE A 291 0.58 -10.64 -9.09
C PHE A 291 1.22 -12.03 -9.16
N ASP A 292 1.26 -12.61 -10.36
CA ASP A 292 2.06 -13.78 -10.65
C ASP A 292 3.54 -13.34 -10.67
N LEU A 293 4.25 -13.63 -9.58
CA LEU A 293 5.70 -13.48 -9.44
C LEU A 293 6.44 -14.64 -10.12
N SER A 294 6.03 -15.02 -11.32
CA SER A 294 6.78 -15.98 -12.13
C SER A 294 8.09 -15.33 -12.59
N VAL A 295 9.14 -15.64 -11.84
CA VAL A 295 10.55 -15.36 -12.17
C VAL A 295 10.80 -15.81 -13.62
N PRO A 296 11.32 -14.93 -14.50
CA PRO A 296 11.67 -15.37 -15.85
C PRO A 296 12.72 -16.48 -15.76
N LYS A 297 12.41 -17.64 -16.34
CA LYS A 297 13.38 -18.73 -16.52
C LYS A 297 14.55 -18.16 -17.32
N PHE A 298 15.71 -18.04 -16.68
CA PHE A 298 16.96 -17.78 -17.37
C PHE A 298 17.15 -18.87 -18.44
N ALA A 299 17.19 -18.44 -19.69
CA ALA A 299 17.56 -19.29 -20.81
C ALA A 299 18.93 -19.90 -20.51
N LYS A 300 18.98 -21.23 -20.54
CA LYS A 300 20.20 -22.03 -20.42
C LYS A 300 21.10 -21.65 -21.60
N GLY A 301 22.08 -20.78 -21.35
CA GLY A 301 23.08 -20.41 -22.35
C GLY A 301 23.88 -21.65 -22.74
N ASP A 302 23.94 -21.90 -24.05
CA ASP A 302 24.71 -22.98 -24.64
C ASP A 302 26.19 -22.85 -24.24
N GLY A 303 26.73 -23.95 -23.72
CA GLY A 303 28.08 -24.02 -23.18
C GLY A 303 29.14 -23.78 -24.24
N ALA A 304 29.97 -22.75 -24.02
CA ALA A 304 31.29 -22.68 -24.61
C ALA A 304 32.22 -23.68 -23.90
N PRO A 305 33.04 -24.47 -24.62
CA PRO A 305 33.94 -25.42 -24.00
C PRO A 305 35.04 -24.72 -23.21
N ALA A 306 35.23 -25.16 -21.97
CA ALA A 306 36.33 -24.77 -21.11
C ALA A 306 37.68 -25.04 -21.80
N ARG A 307 38.51 -24.00 -21.92
CA ARG A 307 39.91 -24.18 -22.34
C ARG A 307 40.69 -24.82 -21.18
N PRO A 308 41.55 -25.81 -21.44
CA PRO A 308 42.39 -26.39 -20.41
C PRO A 308 43.39 -25.36 -19.89
N PHE A 309 43.57 -25.38 -18.57
CA PHE A 309 44.50 -24.59 -17.80
C PHE A 309 45.94 -24.98 -18.19
N ASP A 310 46.74 -24.02 -18.66
CA ASP A 310 48.16 -24.21 -18.99
C ASP A 310 49.01 -23.75 -17.78
N PRO A 311 49.66 -24.65 -17.02
CA PRO A 311 50.47 -24.29 -15.86
C PRO A 311 51.92 -23.86 -16.24
N GLY A 312 52.21 -23.53 -17.49
CA GLY A 312 53.58 -23.37 -18.00
C GLY A 312 54.19 -21.96 -18.09
N ALA A 313 53.54 -20.89 -17.62
CA ALA A 313 54.07 -19.53 -17.78
C ALA A 313 55.15 -19.18 -16.74
N LYS A 314 56.41 -19.42 -17.10
CA LYS A 314 57.61 -18.96 -16.37
C LYS A 314 57.62 -17.44 -16.20
N SER A 315 57.75 -16.99 -14.96
CA SER A 315 58.02 -15.61 -14.58
C SER A 315 59.37 -15.14 -15.14
N GLN A 316 59.36 -14.24 -16.12
CA GLN A 316 60.55 -13.48 -16.49
C GLN A 316 60.73 -12.32 -15.50
N SER A 317 61.77 -12.47 -14.69
CA SER A 317 62.42 -11.42 -13.92
C SER A 317 63.20 -10.51 -14.88
N THR A 318 62.79 -9.25 -14.95
CA THR A 318 63.59 -8.10 -15.39
C THR A 318 63.46 -7.10 -14.24
N GLY A 319 64.50 -6.71 -13.52
CA GLY A 319 65.83 -6.36 -14.00
C GLY A 319 65.97 -4.86 -13.84
N ASP A 320 66.86 -4.46 -12.95
CA ASP A 320 67.08 -3.12 -12.39
C ASP A 320 67.28 -1.99 -13.42
N ALA A 321 66.85 -0.78 -13.06
CA ALA A 321 67.47 0.45 -13.54
C ALA A 321 67.35 1.58 -12.49
N GLN A 322 68.52 1.91 -11.95
CA GLN A 322 68.86 3.01 -11.05
C GLN A 322 68.93 4.37 -11.78
N THR A 323 69.00 5.45 -10.97
CA THR A 323 69.54 6.82 -11.26
C THR A 323 68.72 7.73 -12.18
N GLN A 324 68.45 9.02 -11.89
CA GLN A 324 69.18 10.07 -11.17
C GLN A 324 68.23 11.26 -10.83
N PRO A 325 68.54 12.12 -9.84
CA PRO A 325 68.00 13.48 -9.76
C PRO A 325 68.96 14.49 -10.41
N ALA A 326 68.43 15.58 -10.99
CA ALA A 326 69.21 16.75 -11.36
C ALA A 326 68.48 18.03 -10.98
N GLU A 327 69.16 18.83 -10.17
CA GLU A 327 68.90 20.23 -9.86
C GLU A 327 69.00 21.12 -11.13
N ASN A 328 68.09 22.09 -11.23
CA ASN A 328 68.36 23.52 -11.43
C ASN A 328 67.07 24.32 -11.31
#